data_AF-V4JTG9-F1
#
_entry.id   AF-V4JTG9-F1
#
_cell.length_a   1.000
_cell.length_b   1.000
_cell.length_c   1.000
_cell.angle_alpha   90.00
_cell.angle_beta   90.00
_cell.angle_gamma   90.00
#
_symmetry.space_group_name_H-M   'P 1'
#
loop_
_entity.id
_entity.type
_entity.pdbx_description
1 polymer ?
#
loop_
_entity_poly.entity_id
_entity_poly.type
_entity_poly.pdbx_seq_one_letter_code
_entity_poly.pdbx_strand_id
1 'polypeptide(L)'
;MAQSPEASKAEAKAPLPPAPEVPPEVQAQALAQLLDAIVGLKKSGLLGLLSYIADKADESFLAAATDPALMRLLAVLASLQRGITKVDADDLSRAQNNLEDLTSCAFKALGSVDLSQPRRIGLFGLLNKLNDPDISQGLGILLDIAKGLGSCVRAKSKS
;
A
#
# COMPACT_ATOMS: atom_id res chain seq x y z
N MET A 1 58.29 34.43 -49.63
CA MET A 1 57.13 34.14 -50.50
C MET A 1 57.10 32.62 -50.64
N ALA A 2 56.11 31.85 -50.18
CA ALA A 2 54.68 32.08 -50.05
C ALA A 2 54.08 31.45 -48.75
N GLN A 3 52.81 31.76 -48.51
CA GLN A 3 52.00 31.62 -47.29
C GLN A 3 51.49 30.20 -46.98
N SER A 4 51.17 30.01 -45.69
CA SER A 4 50.32 28.99 -45.01
C SER A 4 48.92 28.78 -45.65
N PRO A 5 48.07 27.78 -45.28
CA PRO A 5 47.71 27.47 -43.88
C PRO A 5 47.28 26.02 -43.49
N GLU A 6 47.17 25.84 -42.16
CA GLU A 6 46.23 25.03 -41.38
C GLU A 6 46.00 23.54 -41.66
N ALA A 7 46.27 22.72 -40.65
CA ALA A 7 45.21 21.93 -40.01
C ALA A 7 45.69 21.38 -38.66
N SER A 8 45.11 21.94 -37.60
CA SER A 8 45.14 21.43 -36.22
C SER A 8 44.68 19.97 -36.21
N LYS A 9 45.59 19.03 -35.90
CA LYS A 9 45.22 17.63 -35.68
C LYS A 9 44.82 17.48 -34.22
N ALA A 10 43.56 17.82 -33.96
CA ALA A 10 42.88 17.65 -32.69
C ALA A 10 42.95 16.18 -32.20
N GLU A 11 43.06 16.05 -30.88
CA GLU A 11 43.10 14.81 -30.11
C GLU A 11 42.03 13.81 -30.56
N ALA A 12 42.46 12.61 -30.96
CA ALA A 12 41.57 11.49 -31.20
C ALA A 12 41.04 10.97 -29.86
N LYS A 13 39.88 11.48 -29.46
CA LYS A 13 39.06 10.91 -28.38
C LYS A 13 38.69 9.47 -28.78
N ALA A 14 39.11 8.50 -27.98
CA ALA A 14 38.78 7.09 -28.18
C ALA A 14 37.26 6.91 -28.41
N PRO A 15 36.84 6.09 -29.40
CA PRO A 15 35.42 5.85 -29.63
C PRO A 15 34.75 5.28 -28.37
N LEU A 16 33.64 5.88 -27.95
CA LEU A 16 32.75 5.25 -26.97
C LEU A 16 32.35 3.86 -27.51
N PRO A 17 32.28 2.82 -26.66
CA PRO A 17 31.78 1.52 -27.10
C PRO A 17 30.36 1.68 -27.67
N PRO A 18 30.02 1.02 -28.80
CA PRO A 18 28.68 1.05 -29.34
C PRO A 18 27.71 0.49 -28.30
N ALA A 19 26.59 1.18 -28.09
CA ALA A 19 25.51 0.69 -27.25
C ALA A 19 25.08 -0.71 -27.74
N PRO A 20 24.80 -1.67 -26.85
CA PRO A 20 24.40 -3.01 -27.27
C PRO A 20 23.14 -2.92 -28.12
N GLU A 21 23.25 -3.29 -29.40
CA GLU A 21 22.13 -3.37 -30.33
C GLU A 21 21.21 -4.49 -29.84
N VAL A 22 20.06 -4.11 -29.27
CA VAL A 22 19.03 -5.05 -28.84
C VAL A 22 18.54 -5.81 -30.08
N PRO A 23 18.61 -7.15 -30.12
CA PRO A 23 18.19 -7.92 -31.29
C PRO A 23 16.74 -7.56 -31.67
N PRO A 24 16.43 -7.36 -32.96
CA PRO A 24 15.11 -6.90 -33.42
C PRO A 24 13.97 -7.84 -32.97
N GLU A 25 14.29 -9.10 -32.70
CA GLU A 25 13.38 -10.15 -32.25
C GLU A 25 12.91 -9.95 -30.81
N VAL A 26 13.81 -9.48 -29.93
CA VAL A 26 13.49 -9.14 -28.53
C VAL A 26 12.62 -7.89 -28.47
N GLN A 27 12.84 -6.94 -29.39
CA GLN A 27 12.02 -5.73 -29.51
C GLN A 27 10.59 -6.06 -29.98
N ALA A 28 10.47 -6.96 -30.97
CA ALA A 28 9.16 -7.41 -31.47
C ALA A 28 8.35 -8.17 -30.41
N GLN A 29 9.01 -9.02 -29.62
CA GLN A 29 8.37 -9.79 -28.55
C GLN A 29 7.93 -8.91 -27.38
N ALA A 30 8.77 -7.96 -26.97
CA ALA A 30 8.41 -6.98 -25.93
C ALA A 30 7.23 -6.11 -26.37
N LEU A 31 7.20 -5.71 -27.65
CA LEU A 31 6.09 -4.94 -28.21
C LEU A 31 4.79 -5.76 -28.25
N ALA A 32 4.86 -7.03 -28.65
CA ALA A 32 3.71 -7.93 -28.66
C ALA A 32 3.14 -8.17 -27.26
N GLN A 33 4.01 -8.39 -26.26
CA GLN A 33 3.59 -8.56 -24.87
C GLN A 33 2.95 -7.30 -24.29
N LEU A 34 3.48 -6.12 -24.64
CA LEU A 34 2.89 -4.85 -24.24
C LEU A 34 1.52 -4.63 -24.89
N LEU A 35 1.37 -4.98 -26.17
CA LEU A 35 0.09 -4.92 -26.89
C LEU A 35 -0.94 -5.87 -26.28
N ASP A 36 -0.54 -7.10 -25.91
CA ASP A 36 -1.43 -8.05 -25.24
C ASP A 36 -1.84 -7.57 -23.84
N ALA A 37 -0.93 -6.97 -23.08
CA ALA A 37 -1.26 -6.35 -21.81
C ALA A 37 -2.26 -5.20 -21.98
N ILE A 38 -2.06 -4.33 -22.97
CA ILE A 38 -2.98 -3.23 -23.31
C ILE A 38 -4.35 -3.78 -23.71
N VAL A 39 -4.41 -4.84 -24.52
CA VAL A 39 -5.66 -5.49 -24.92
C VAL A 39 -6.34 -6.14 -23.72
N GLY A 40 -5.59 -6.77 -22.81
CA GLY A 40 -6.09 -7.34 -21.56
C GLY A 40 -6.68 -6.27 -20.64
N LEU A 41 -6.00 -5.12 -20.50
CA LEU A 41 -6.50 -3.98 -19.75
C LEU A 41 -7.76 -3.37 -20.38
N LYS A 42 -7.87 -3.37 -21.71
CA LYS A 42 -9.06 -2.91 -22.42
C LYS A 42 -10.25 -3.85 -22.18
N LYS A 43 -10.04 -5.17 -22.27
CA LYS A 43 -11.08 -6.19 -22.07
C LYS A 43 -11.59 -6.24 -20.64
N SER A 44 -10.74 -5.96 -19.66
CA SER A 44 -11.12 -5.89 -18.24
C SER A 44 -11.83 -4.59 -17.85
N GLY A 45 -11.95 -3.62 -18.78
CA GLY A 45 -12.55 -2.31 -18.51
C GLY A 45 -11.65 -1.35 -17.73
N LEU A 46 -10.49 -1.81 -17.23
CA LEU A 46 -9.51 -1.01 -16.51
C LEU A 46 -8.95 0.13 -17.36
N LEU A 47 -8.73 -0.10 -18.66
CA LEU A 47 -8.26 0.96 -19.57
C LEU A 47 -9.30 2.08 -19.72
N GLY A 48 -10.60 1.74 -19.66
CA GLY A 48 -11.69 2.71 -19.66
C GLY A 48 -11.79 3.48 -18.34
N LEU A 49 -11.53 2.82 -17.22
CA LEU A 49 -11.44 3.48 -15.91
C LEU A 49 -10.22 4.41 -15.85
N LEU A 50 -9.06 3.98 -16.34
CA LEU A 50 -7.84 4.76 -16.43
C LEU A 50 -8.01 5.96 -17.36
N SER A 51 -8.66 5.79 -18.52
CA SER A 51 -8.95 6.92 -19.42
C SER A 51 -9.95 7.87 -18.78
N TYR A 52 -10.99 7.37 -18.12
CA TYR A 52 -11.97 8.20 -17.41
C TYR A 52 -11.33 9.00 -16.27
N ILE A 53 -10.46 8.36 -15.49
CA ILE A 53 -9.69 9.03 -14.45
C ILE A 53 -8.75 10.05 -15.07
N ALA A 54 -8.00 9.72 -16.13
CA ALA A 54 -7.10 10.66 -16.80
C ALA A 54 -7.86 11.90 -17.32
N ASP A 55 -8.99 11.70 -18.00
CA ASP A 55 -9.84 12.77 -18.55
C ASP A 55 -10.48 13.65 -17.45
N LYS A 56 -10.79 13.05 -16.29
CA LYS A 56 -11.34 13.76 -15.11
C LYS A 56 -10.27 14.26 -14.13
N ALA A 57 -9.02 13.82 -14.26
CA ALA A 57 -7.98 14.06 -13.28
C ALA A 57 -7.36 15.44 -13.41
N ASP A 58 -7.19 15.94 -14.63
CA ASP A 58 -6.33 17.10 -14.84
C ASP A 58 -6.71 18.33 -14.01
N GLU A 59 -8.00 18.63 -13.84
CA GLU A 59 -8.43 19.80 -13.05
C GLU A 59 -8.83 19.46 -11.60
N SER A 60 -9.46 18.30 -11.38
CA SER A 60 -9.97 17.93 -10.04
C SER A 60 -8.93 17.20 -9.19
N PHE A 61 -8.03 16.42 -9.79
CA PHE A 61 -6.94 15.80 -9.07
C PHE A 61 -5.79 16.76 -8.82
N LEU A 62 -5.49 17.77 -9.65
CA LEU A 62 -4.46 18.74 -9.29
C LEU A 62 -4.91 19.62 -8.11
N ALA A 63 -6.19 20.03 -8.08
CA ALA A 63 -6.77 20.73 -6.94
C ALA A 63 -6.85 19.85 -5.68
N ALA A 64 -7.19 18.57 -5.82
CA ALA A 64 -7.19 17.63 -4.70
C ALA A 64 -5.77 17.23 -4.25
N ALA A 65 -4.82 17.04 -5.17
CA ALA A 65 -3.44 16.67 -4.84
C ALA A 65 -2.70 17.80 -4.13
N THR A 66 -3.09 19.06 -4.38
CA THR A 66 -2.58 20.22 -3.65
C THR A 66 -3.37 20.53 -2.38
N ASP A 67 -4.45 19.79 -2.09
CA ASP A 67 -5.21 19.93 -0.85
C ASP A 67 -4.32 19.55 0.35
N PRO A 68 -4.10 20.48 1.29
CA PRO A 68 -3.38 20.19 2.53
C PRO A 68 -3.94 18.99 3.29
N ALA A 69 -5.25 18.70 3.20
CA ALA A 69 -5.86 17.54 3.83
C ALA A 69 -5.37 16.22 3.22
N LEU A 70 -5.27 16.15 1.90
CA LEU A 70 -4.77 14.98 1.17
C LEU A 70 -3.26 14.79 1.39
N MET A 71 -2.49 15.88 1.41
CA MET A 71 -1.06 15.82 1.75
C MET A 71 -0.81 15.36 3.19
N ARG A 72 -1.64 15.79 4.15
CA ARG A 72 -1.58 15.29 5.54
C ARG A 72 -1.93 13.81 5.62
N LEU A 73 -2.95 13.36 4.89
CA LEU A 73 -3.31 11.95 4.82
C LEU A 73 -2.17 11.11 4.25
N LEU A 74 -1.56 11.55 3.14
CA LEU A 74 -0.39 10.90 2.56
C LEU A 74 0.80 10.88 3.52
N ALA A 75 1.02 11.95 4.28
CA ALA A 75 2.05 11.99 5.31
C ALA A 75 1.78 10.97 6.42
N VAL A 76 0.53 10.83 6.88
CA VAL A 76 0.12 9.82 7.86
C VAL A 76 0.31 8.41 7.30
N LEU A 77 -0.11 8.15 6.07
CA LEU A 77 0.10 6.87 5.38
C LEU A 77 1.59 6.55 5.24
N ALA A 78 2.41 7.52 4.83
CA ALA A 78 3.86 7.35 4.74
C ALA A 78 4.52 7.11 6.11
N SER A 79 3.98 7.72 7.17
CA SER A 79 4.43 7.49 8.55
C SER A 79 4.08 6.07 9.02
N LEU A 80 2.88 5.59 8.67
CA LEU A 80 2.40 4.26 8.95
C LEU A 80 3.23 3.21 8.19
N GLN A 81 3.45 3.42 6.89
CA GLN A 81 4.30 2.56 6.08
C GLN A 81 5.71 2.45 6.66
N ARG A 82 6.33 3.58 7.05
CA ARG A 82 7.64 3.58 7.72
C ARG A 82 7.62 2.83 9.05
N GLY A 83 6.52 2.89 9.79
CA GLY A 83 6.32 2.11 11.01
C GLY A 83 6.28 0.62 10.71
N ILE A 84 5.50 0.21 9.71
CA ILE A 84 5.34 -1.20 9.29
C ILE A 84 6.66 -1.77 8.76
N THR A 85 7.43 -1.01 7.97
CA THR A 85 8.73 -1.48 7.45
C THR A 85 9.80 -1.69 8.52
N LYS A 86 9.58 -1.20 9.75
CA LYS A 86 10.47 -1.43 10.89
C LYS A 86 10.10 -2.66 11.70
N VAL A 87 8.98 -3.30 11.38
CA VAL A 87 8.57 -4.56 11.99
C VAL A 87 9.27 -5.70 11.24
N ASP A 88 9.77 -6.68 12.00
CA ASP A 88 10.37 -7.87 11.41
C ASP A 88 9.37 -8.64 10.53
N ALA A 89 9.87 -9.30 9.48
CA ALA A 89 9.01 -9.98 8.50
C ALA A 89 8.13 -11.06 9.14
N ASP A 90 8.67 -11.82 10.09
CA ASP A 90 7.92 -12.86 10.81
C ASP A 90 6.79 -12.27 11.66
N ASP A 91 7.04 -11.17 12.36
CA ASP A 91 6.04 -10.48 13.18
C ASP A 91 4.96 -9.83 12.30
N LEU A 92 5.35 -9.30 11.15
CA LEU A 92 4.43 -8.75 10.16
C LEU A 92 3.52 -9.85 9.57
N SER A 93 4.06 -11.01 9.19
CA SER A 93 3.28 -12.14 8.70
C SER A 93 2.32 -12.68 9.75
N ARG A 94 2.77 -12.82 11.00
CA ARG A 94 1.89 -13.21 12.12
C ARG A 94 0.77 -12.21 12.33
N ALA A 95 1.07 -10.92 12.31
CA ALA A 95 0.07 -9.87 12.45
C ALA A 95 -0.96 -9.90 11.32
N GLN A 96 -0.53 -10.09 10.06
CA GLN A 96 -1.42 -10.20 8.90
C GLN A 96 -2.38 -11.38 9.03
N ASN A 97 -1.87 -12.58 9.35
CA ASN A 97 -2.69 -13.77 9.52
C ASN A 97 -3.72 -13.59 10.65
N ASN A 98 -3.28 -13.06 11.80
CA ASN A 98 -4.19 -12.79 12.92
C ASN A 98 -5.26 -11.76 12.54
N LEU A 99 -4.92 -10.73 11.77
CA LEU A 99 -5.86 -9.73 11.27
C LEU A 99 -6.87 -10.34 10.29
N GLU A 100 -6.43 -11.20 9.37
CA GLU A 100 -7.30 -11.89 8.43
C GLU A 100 -8.31 -12.79 9.17
N ASP A 101 -7.82 -13.59 10.14
CA ASP A 101 -8.64 -14.47 10.97
C ASP A 101 -9.68 -13.67 11.77
N LEU A 102 -9.24 -12.61 12.47
CA LEU A 102 -10.13 -11.74 13.24
C LEU A 102 -11.19 -11.08 12.35
N THR A 103 -10.80 -10.65 11.15
CA THR A 103 -11.70 -10.02 10.19
C THR A 103 -12.74 -11.01 9.70
N SER A 104 -12.32 -12.23 9.34
CA SER A 104 -13.22 -13.32 8.95
C SER A 104 -14.22 -13.67 10.05
N CYS A 105 -13.74 -13.83 11.29
CA CYS A 105 -14.59 -14.06 12.46
C CYS A 105 -15.59 -12.91 12.69
N ALA A 106 -15.14 -11.65 12.58
CA ALA A 106 -16.00 -10.48 12.78
C ALA A 106 -17.12 -10.41 11.72
N PHE A 107 -16.80 -10.63 10.45
CA PHE A 107 -17.82 -10.65 9.38
C PHE A 107 -18.81 -11.79 9.55
N LYS A 108 -18.33 -12.98 9.93
CA LYS A 108 -19.20 -14.13 10.22
C LYS A 108 -20.12 -13.84 11.40
N ALA A 109 -19.59 -13.25 12.47
CA ALA A 109 -20.37 -12.85 13.63
C ALA A 109 -21.44 -11.83 13.24
N LEU A 110 -21.07 -10.78 12.50
CA LEU A 110 -21.99 -9.74 12.05
C LEU A 110 -23.12 -10.30 11.18
N GLY A 111 -22.81 -11.24 10.27
CA GLY A 111 -23.81 -11.92 9.45
C GLY A 111 -24.79 -12.78 10.25
N SER A 112 -24.43 -13.17 11.48
CA SER A 112 -25.28 -13.96 12.38
C SER A 112 -26.06 -13.14 13.41
N VAL A 113 -25.85 -11.81 13.47
CA VAL A 113 -26.55 -10.95 14.42
C VAL A 113 -27.98 -10.69 13.94
N ASP A 114 -28.96 -11.16 14.70
CA ASP A 114 -30.35 -10.71 14.56
C ASP A 114 -30.54 -9.33 15.22
N LEU A 115 -30.92 -8.34 14.40
CA LEU A 115 -31.18 -6.96 14.81
C LEU A 115 -32.67 -6.70 15.08
N SER A 116 -33.54 -7.67 14.77
CA SER A 116 -34.99 -7.52 14.84
C SER A 116 -35.50 -7.50 16.30
N GLN A 117 -34.71 -8.01 17.24
CA GLN A 117 -35.09 -8.12 18.64
C GLN A 117 -34.35 -7.11 19.55
N PRO A 118 -35.08 -6.26 20.30
CA PRO A 118 -34.45 -5.35 21.25
C PRO A 118 -33.83 -6.12 22.42
N ARG A 119 -32.51 -6.09 22.53
CA ARG A 119 -31.78 -6.68 23.66
C ARG A 119 -31.82 -5.76 24.88
N ARG A 120 -32.64 -6.10 25.87
CA ARG A 120 -32.63 -5.44 27.19
C ARG A 120 -31.74 -6.23 28.14
N ILE A 121 -30.63 -5.64 28.56
CA ILE A 121 -29.68 -6.25 29.48
C ILE A 121 -29.67 -5.41 30.76
N GLY A 122 -30.04 -6.01 31.89
CA GLY A 122 -29.92 -5.39 33.22
C GLY A 122 -28.51 -5.58 33.82
N LEU A 123 -28.24 -4.95 34.96
CA LEU A 123 -26.92 -4.99 35.61
C LEU A 123 -26.40 -6.42 35.88
N PHE A 124 -27.25 -7.31 36.38
CA PHE A 124 -26.90 -8.73 36.57
C PHE A 124 -26.69 -9.47 35.25
N GLY A 125 -27.49 -9.15 34.22
CA GLY A 125 -27.32 -9.74 32.89
C GLY A 125 -26.01 -9.31 32.25
N LEU A 126 -25.55 -8.08 32.53
CA LEU A 126 -24.25 -7.61 32.09
C LEU A 126 -23.11 -8.35 32.81
N LEU A 127 -23.20 -8.53 34.12
CA LEU A 127 -22.21 -9.30 34.88
C LEU A 127 -22.11 -10.74 34.36
N ASN A 128 -23.25 -11.37 34.09
CA ASN A 128 -23.28 -12.72 33.52
C ASN A 128 -22.63 -12.77 32.13
N LYS A 129 -22.83 -11.73 31.31
CA LYS A 129 -22.14 -11.60 30.02
C LYS A 129 -20.64 -11.37 30.17
N LEU A 130 -20.18 -10.63 31.16
CA LEU A 130 -18.74 -10.47 31.39
C LEU A 130 -18.07 -11.79 31.79
N ASN A 131 -18.83 -12.69 32.42
CA ASN A 131 -18.36 -14.02 32.81
C ASN A 131 -18.48 -15.07 31.69
N ASP A 132 -19.03 -14.69 30.54
CA ASP A 132 -19.12 -15.55 29.38
C ASP A 132 -17.72 -15.80 28.78
N PRO A 133 -17.37 -17.05 28.42
CA PRO A 133 -16.04 -17.38 27.92
C PRO A 133 -15.70 -16.65 26.61
N ASP A 134 -16.67 -16.43 25.72
CA ASP A 134 -16.43 -15.76 24.44
C ASP A 134 -16.22 -14.25 24.62
N ILE A 135 -16.98 -13.63 25.53
CA ILE A 135 -16.84 -12.20 25.86
C ILE A 135 -15.52 -11.94 26.62
N SER A 136 -15.19 -12.79 27.59
CA SER A 136 -13.94 -12.66 28.35
C SER A 136 -12.71 -12.87 27.47
N GLN A 137 -12.75 -13.81 26.51
CA GLN A 137 -11.69 -13.99 25.53
C GLN A 137 -11.51 -12.74 24.65
N GLY A 138 -12.60 -12.19 24.12
CA GLY A 138 -12.55 -10.97 23.31
C GLY A 138 -12.00 -9.78 24.10
N LEU A 139 -12.41 -9.62 25.35
CA LEU A 139 -11.89 -8.58 26.24
C LEU A 139 -10.40 -8.79 26.55
N GLY A 140 -9.98 -10.04 26.75
CA GLY A 140 -8.58 -10.40 26.97
C GLY A 140 -7.67 -9.94 25.83
N ILE A 141 -8.07 -10.22 24.58
CA ILE A 141 -7.33 -9.77 23.39
C ILE A 141 -7.18 -8.24 23.37
N LEU A 142 -8.26 -7.50 23.66
CA LEU A 142 -8.22 -6.03 23.71
C LEU A 142 -7.26 -5.53 24.80
N LEU A 143 -7.27 -6.15 25.97
CA LEU A 143 -6.37 -5.81 27.07
C LEU A 143 -4.91 -6.12 26.74
N ASP A 144 -4.64 -7.22 26.05
CA ASP A 144 -3.29 -7.58 25.61
C ASP A 144 -2.74 -6.59 24.58
N ILE A 145 -3.55 -6.17 23.62
CA ILE A 145 -3.19 -5.11 22.66
C ILE A 145 -2.88 -3.81 23.41
N ALA A 146 -3.76 -3.40 24.33
CA ALA A 146 -3.56 -2.19 25.14
C ALA A 146 -2.28 -2.26 25.99
N LYS A 147 -2.01 -3.42 26.60
CA LYS A 147 -0.79 -3.68 27.38
C LYS A 147 0.46 -3.60 26.50
N GLY A 148 0.43 -4.20 25.31
CA GLY A 148 1.52 -4.14 24.33
C GLY A 148 1.85 -2.69 23.95
N LEU A 149 0.84 -1.92 23.56
CA LEU A 149 0.98 -0.50 23.21
C LEU A 149 1.54 0.32 24.38
N GLY A 150 0.98 0.15 25.58
CA GLY A 150 1.43 0.86 26.77
C GLY A 150 2.87 0.52 27.16
N SER A 151 3.29 -0.74 26.97
CA SER A 151 4.66 -1.17 27.23
C SER A 151 5.66 -0.54 26.26
N CYS A 152 5.31 -0.44 24.98
CA CYS A 152 6.12 0.18 23.93
C CYS A 152 6.32 1.68 24.18
N VAL A 153 5.23 2.42 24.46
CA VAL A 153 5.28 3.86 24.77
C VAL A 153 6.14 4.11 26.02
N ARG A 154 5.98 3.28 27.06
CA ARG A 154 6.76 3.40 28.29
C ARG A 154 8.25 3.13 28.08
N ALA A 155 8.61 2.14 27.27
CA ALA A 155 10.00 1.84 26.93
C ALA A 155 10.65 3.02 26.21
N LYS A 156 9.95 3.61 25.23
CA LYS A 156 10.42 4.79 24.49
C LYS A 156 10.55 6.06 25.36
N SER A 157 9.77 6.17 26.44
CA SER A 157 9.89 7.28 27.39
C SER A 157 11.10 7.16 28.33
N LYS A 158 11.70 5.97 28.46
CA LYS A 158 12.87 5.72 29.33
C LYS A 158 14.21 5.75 28.59
N SER A 159 14.18 5.74 27.26
CA SER A 159 15.31 5.88 26.34
C SER A 159 15.51 7.34 25.94
#